data_AF-A0A3D4QK58-F1
#
_entry.id   AF-A0A3D4QK58-F1
#
_cell.length_a   1.000
_cell.length_b   1.000
_cell.length_c   1.000
_cell.angle_alpha   90.00
_cell.angle_beta   90.00
_cell.angle_gamma   90.00
#
_symmetry.space_group_name_H-M   'P 1'
#
loop_
_entity.id
_entity.type
_entity.pdbx_description
1 polymer ?
#
loop_
_entity_poly.entity_id
_entity_poly.type
_entity_poly.pdbx_seq_one_letter_code
_entity_poly.pdbx_strand_id
1 'polypeptide(L)' 'FRGSIHQVGAHVQKAPACNGWQFWHVELGNELVPIDLFRQKLRAELH' A
#
# COMPACT_ATOMS: atom_id res chain seq x y z
N PHE A 1 9.65 -13.49 -0.95
CA PHE A 1 8.62 -12.48 -1.28
C PHE A 1 7.17 -12.94 -1.11
N ARG A 2 6.82 -14.24 -1.08
CA ARG A 2 5.42 -14.65 -1.32
C ARG A 2 4.44 -14.13 -0.24
N GLY A 3 3.74 -13.05 -0.58
CA GLY A 3 2.58 -12.50 0.12
C GLY A 3 2.76 -11.11 0.75
N SER A 4 3.99 -10.66 1.04
CA SER A 4 4.17 -9.39 1.76
C SER A 4 4.29 -8.19 0.82
N ILE A 5 3.29 -7.31 0.85
CA ILE A 5 3.30 -6.04 0.10
C ILE A 5 4.53 -5.17 0.42
N HIS A 6 5.10 -5.32 1.62
CA HIS A 6 6.32 -4.64 2.07
C HIS A 6 7.57 -5.23 1.40
N GLN A 7 7.72 -6.56 1.45
CA GLN A 7 8.89 -7.21 0.84
C GLN A 7 8.91 -7.06 -0.68
N VAL A 8 7.73 -7.12 -1.33
CA VAL A 8 7.63 -6.87 -2.77
C VAL A 8 7.96 -5.41 -3.08
N GLY A 9 7.42 -4.45 -2.31
CA GLY A 9 7.72 -3.03 -2.51
C GLY A 9 9.20 -2.67 -2.28
N ALA A 10 9.85 -3.29 -1.29
CA ALA A 10 11.27 -3.11 -1.02
C ALA A 10 12.13 -3.61 -2.19
N HIS A 11 11.76 -4.78 -2.74
CA HIS A 11 12.42 -5.35 -3.92
C HIS A 11 12.29 -4.45 -5.15
N VAL A 12 11.08 -3.94 -5.44
CA VAL A 12 10.81 -3.05 -6.57
C VAL A 12 11.61 -1.75 -6.45
N GLN A 13 11.69 -1.18 -5.25
CA GLN A 13 12.44 0.06 -5.00
C GLN A 13 13.96 -0.13 -4.87
N LYS A 14 14.48 -1.37 -4.91
CA LYS A 14 15.88 -1.69 -4.59
C LYS A 14 16.31 -1.12 -3.23
N ALA A 15 15.41 -1.14 -2.26
CA ALA A 15 15.59 -0.59 -0.93
C ALA A 15 15.59 -1.70 0.14
N PRO A 16 16.21 -1.50 1.32
CA PRO A 16 16.23 -2.51 2.37
C PRO A 16 14.84 -2.74 3.01
N ALA A 17 13.94 -1.75 2.92
CA ALA A 17 12.58 -1.82 3.46
C ALA A 17 11.62 -0.95 2.64
N CYS A 18 10.31 -1.20 2.80
CA CYS A 18 9.24 -0.42 2.16
C CYS A 18 7.98 -0.45 3.02
N ASN A 19 7.32 0.70 3.17
CA ASN A 19 5.93 0.73 3.62
C ASN A 19 4.98 0.43 2.44
N GLY A 20 4.62 -0.84 2.26
CA GLY A 20 3.75 -1.28 1.17
C GLY A 20 2.38 -0.59 1.15
N TRP A 21 1.85 -0.19 2.31
CA TRP A 21 0.56 0.51 2.37
C TRP A 21 0.59 1.87 1.68
N GLN A 22 1.70 2.60 1.80
CA GLN A 22 1.87 3.92 1.19
C GLN A 22 2.46 3.85 -0.22
N PHE A 23 3.18 2.76 -0.53
CA PHE A 23 3.86 2.60 -1.82
C PHE A 23 2.92 2.14 -2.93
N TRP A 24 2.05 1.17 -2.66
CA TRP A 24 1.13 0.66 -3.67
C TRP A 24 -0.08 1.57 -3.81
N HIS A 25 -0.47 1.85 -5.06
CA HIS A 25 -1.59 2.71 -5.38
C HIS A 25 -2.62 1.96 -6.22
N VAL A 26 -3.88 2.39 -6.14
CA VAL A 26 -4.97 1.97 -7.02
C VAL A 26 -5.43 3.19 -7.79
N GLU A 27 -5.87 2.98 -9.03
CA GLU A 27 -6.50 4.03 -9.82
C GLU A 27 -7.96 4.22 -9.35
N LEU A 28 -8.31 5.45 -8.99
CA LEU A 28 -9.65 5.85 -8.61
C LEU A 28 -10.05 7.06 -9.45
N GLY A 29 -10.79 6.80 -10.53
CA GLY A 29 -11.05 7.82 -11.54
C GLY A 29 -9.76 8.16 -12.29
N ASN A 30 -9.32 9.42 -12.23
CA ASN A 30 -8.09 9.90 -12.89
C ASN A 30 -6.93 10.09 -11.91
N GLU A 31 -7.04 9.59 -10.68
CA GLU A 31 -6.04 9.74 -9.62
C GLU A 31 -5.51 8.40 -9.12
N LEU A 32 -4.23 8.38 -8.76
CA LEU A 32 -3.62 7.25 -8.05
C LEU A 32 -3.68 7.50 -6.55
N VAL A 33 -4.36 6.62 -5.82
CA VAL A 33 -4.52 6.73 -4.37
C VAL A 33 -3.78 5.58 -3.65
N PRO A 34 -3.06 5.84 -2.54
CA PRO A 34 -2.38 4.78 -1.80
C PRO A 34 -3.38 3.78 -1.23
N ILE A 35 -3.01 2.48 -1.21
CA ILE A 35 -3.88 1.45 -0.62
C ILE A 35 -4.11 1.67 0.89
N ASP A 36 -3.24 2.44 1.55
CA ASP A 36 -3.40 2.84 2.95
C ASP A 36 -4.72 3.57 3.22
N LEU A 37 -5.21 4.34 2.25
CA LEU A 37 -6.46 5.08 2.37
C LEU A 37 -7.64 4.15 2.62
N PHE A 38 -7.70 2.99 1.96
CA PHE A 38 -8.76 2.01 2.19
C PHE A 38 -8.63 1.32 3.55
N ARG A 39 -7.39 1.02 3.97
CA ARG A 39 -7.12 0.45 5.29
C ARG A 39 -7.59 1.39 6.41
N GLN A 40 -7.37 2.69 6.26
CA GLN A 40 -7.82 3.70 7.21
C GLN A 40 -9.35 3.81 7.25
N LYS A 41 -10.03 3.83 6.09
CA LYS A 41 -11.50 3.83 6.02
C LYS A 41 -12.10 2.62 6.75
N LEU A 42 -11.62 1.42 6.45
CA LEU A 42 -12.09 0.20 7.12
C LEU A 42 -11.88 0.26 8.64
N ARG A 43 -10.75 0.78 9.10
CA ARG A 43 -10.50 0.95 10.54
C ARG A 43 -11.45 1.94 11.20
N ALA A 44 -11.77 3.04 10.52
CA ALA A 44 -12.72 4.03 11.03
C ALA A 44 -14.15 3.46 11.16
N GLU A 45 -14.53 2.49 10.31
CA GLU A 45 -15.83 1.79 10.36
C GLU A 45 -15.91 0.68 11.42
N LEU A 46 -14.77 0.23 11.96
CA LEU A 46 -14.70 -0.81 13.01
C LEU A 46 -14.75 -0.22 14.43
N HIS A 47 -14.88 1.10 14.55
CA HIS A 47 -15.03 1.85 15.80
C HIS A 47 -16.48 2.29 16.02
#